data_AF-A0A2H0UBB5-F1
#
_entry.id   AF-A0A2H0UBB5-F1
#
_cell.length_a   1.000
_cell.length_b   1.000
_cell.length_c   1.000
_cell.angle_alpha   90.00
_cell.angle_beta   90.00
_cell.angle_gamma   90.00
#
_symmetry.space_group_name_H-M   'P 1'
#
loop_
_entity.id
_entity.type
_entity.pdbx_description
1 polymer ?
#
loop_
_entity_poly.entity_id
_entity_poly.type
_entity_poly.pdbx_seq_one_letter_code
_entity_poly.pdbx_strand_id
1 'polypeptide(L)'
;MNIEELSKSQIILLTLLVSFVTSIATGIVTVSLMDQAPPAVAQTVNRIIERTVEKVVPAGQTAATVVTQEKTVVVKESQLISKAVELVSASTVRLYSRGETPVFLGLGVVVNSGGTIVADSGMWSEGVADTVAELPDQTKIHASVTKNDAAAGSGFVFFSTATTTTEGKPVKWTPIAIASGQPMLGETVVVLAGQATARVAAGIVTMLDSSTATDTPKIIETDVSADAIIAGSPLFDSDGSLLGLSTGVSRATSPSGFISAAILLKSAVPVPEKEE
;
A
#
# COMPACT_ATOMS: atom_id res chain seq x y z
N MET A 1 -46.34 40.71 26.00
CA MET A 1 -45.58 40.15 27.14
C MET A 1 -44.34 41.00 27.29
N ASN A 2 -44.20 41.70 28.40
CA ASN A 2 -43.04 42.57 28.64
C ASN A 2 -41.90 41.72 29.19
N ILE A 3 -40.71 41.86 28.61
CA ILE A 3 -39.51 41.10 29.02
C ILE A 3 -39.07 41.41 30.46
N GLU A 4 -39.52 42.55 30.96
CA GLU A 4 -39.25 43.12 32.29
C GLU A 4 -39.96 42.35 33.43
N GLU A 5 -40.95 41.52 33.12
CA GLU A 5 -41.74 40.76 34.11
C GLU A 5 -41.28 39.29 34.25
N LEU A 6 -40.17 38.90 33.63
CA LEU A 6 -39.67 37.52 33.68
C LEU A 6 -38.93 37.23 34.98
N SER A 7 -39.20 36.06 35.57
CA SER A 7 -38.42 35.57 36.72
C SER A 7 -36.98 35.23 36.29
N LYS A 8 -36.02 35.28 37.23
CA LYS A 8 -34.60 34.99 36.95
C LYS A 8 -34.40 33.65 36.23
N SER A 9 -35.17 32.63 36.60
CA SER A 9 -35.10 31.30 35.96
C SER A 9 -35.61 31.31 34.52
N GLN A 10 -36.64 32.11 34.20
CA GLN A 10 -37.17 32.23 32.84
C GLN A 10 -36.19 32.97 31.92
N ILE A 11 -35.49 33.98 32.43
CA ILE A 11 -34.43 34.67 31.69
C ILE A 11 -33.29 33.70 31.36
N ILE A 12 -32.86 32.88 32.33
CA ILE A 12 -31.81 31.86 32.10
C ILE A 12 -32.26 30.82 31.06
N LEU A 13 -33.51 30.35 31.15
CA LEU A 13 -34.01 29.37 30.20
C LEU A 13 -34.12 29.93 28.78
N LEU A 14 -34.53 31.21 28.67
CA LEU A 14 -34.61 31.91 27.39
C LEU A 14 -33.24 32.12 26.76
N THR A 15 -32.23 32.51 27.54
CA THR A 15 -30.87 32.71 27.01
C THR A 15 -30.24 31.39 26.56
N LEU A 16 -30.45 30.29 27.29
CA LEU A 16 -30.01 28.97 26.87
C LEU A 16 -30.71 28.50 25.59
N LEU A 17 -32.03 28.71 25.47
CA LEU A 17 -32.78 28.35 24.28
C LEU A 17 -32.29 29.13 23.04
N VAL A 18 -32.09 30.44 23.17
CA VAL A 18 -31.61 31.29 22.07
C VAL A 18 -30.19 30.88 21.66
N SER A 19 -29.31 30.56 22.61
CA SER A 19 -27.95 30.10 22.33
C SER A 19 -27.94 28.78 21.56
N PHE A 20 -28.81 27.84 21.94
CA PHE A 20 -28.96 26.56 21.27
C PHE A 20 -29.46 26.71 19.82
N VAL A 21 -30.52 27.49 19.61
CA VAL A 21 -31.08 27.72 18.25
C VAL A 21 -30.08 28.44 17.36
N THR A 22 -29.34 29.41 17.91
CA THR A 22 -28.34 30.17 17.14
C THR A 22 -27.17 29.28 16.67
N SER A 23 -26.75 28.31 17.50
CA SER A 23 -25.70 27.35 17.13
C SER A 23 -26.11 26.49 15.92
N ILE A 24 -27.34 25.96 15.92
CA ILE A 24 -27.86 25.13 14.83
C ILE A 24 -28.02 25.96 13.55
N ALA A 25 -28.58 27.17 13.66
CA ALA A 25 -28.75 28.05 12.50
C ALA A 25 -27.41 28.43 11.85
N THR A 26 -26.40 28.75 12.67
CA THR A 26 -25.06 29.08 12.18
C THR A 26 -24.44 27.89 11.43
N GLY A 27 -24.57 26.67 11.96
CA GLY A 27 -24.07 25.46 11.30
C GLY A 27 -24.73 25.14 9.96
N ILE A 28 -26.06 25.30 9.86
CA ILE A 28 -26.78 25.07 8.59
C ILE A 28 -26.35 26.09 7.53
N VAL A 29 -26.17 27.36 7.91
CA VAL A 29 -25.78 28.42 6.99
C VAL A 29 -24.35 28.22 6.48
N THR A 30 -23.39 27.85 7.33
CA THR A 30 -22.01 27.58 6.88
C THR A 30 -21.93 26.39 5.92
N VAL A 31 -22.67 25.31 6.18
CA VAL A 31 -22.72 24.15 5.27
C VAL A 31 -23.38 24.53 3.94
N SER A 32 -24.48 25.29 3.98
CA SER A 32 -25.19 25.70 2.76
C SER A 32 -24.37 26.66 1.88
N LEU A 33 -23.51 27.49 2.48
CA LEU A 33 -22.61 28.37 1.72
C LEU A 33 -21.43 27.59 1.11
N MET A 34 -20.94 26.54 1.76
CA MET A 34 -19.88 25.68 1.20
C MET A 34 -20.37 24.91 -0.02
N ASP A 35 -21.64 24.49 -0.03
CA ASP A 35 -22.26 23.72 -1.12
C ASP A 35 -22.67 24.58 -2.33
N GLN A 36 -22.57 25.92 -2.22
CA GLN A 36 -22.85 26.87 -3.31
C GLN A 36 -21.61 27.36 -4.08
N ALA A 37 -20.42 26.80 -3.82
CA ALA A 37 -19.23 27.15 -4.59
C ALA A 37 -19.38 26.67 -6.05
N PRO A 38 -19.33 27.57 -7.06
CA PRO A 38 -19.33 27.15 -8.46
C PRO A 38 -18.10 26.28 -8.75
N PRO A 39 -18.21 25.23 -9.59
CA PRO A 39 -17.04 24.50 -10.05
C PRO A 39 -16.09 25.48 -10.73
N ALA A 40 -14.86 25.58 -10.20
CA ALA A 40 -13.81 26.38 -10.79
C ALA A 40 -13.65 25.98 -12.26
N VAL A 41 -13.93 26.91 -13.17
CA VAL A 41 -13.75 26.71 -14.61
C VAL A 41 -12.25 26.63 -14.86
N ALA A 42 -11.70 25.42 -14.86
CA ALA A 42 -10.37 25.16 -15.38
C ALA A 42 -10.42 25.35 -16.90
N GLN A 43 -10.08 26.54 -17.39
CA GLN A 43 -9.82 26.72 -18.82
C GLN A 43 -8.47 26.09 -19.16
N THR A 44 -8.53 24.90 -19.74
CA THR A 44 -7.40 24.20 -20.34
C THR A 44 -6.96 24.91 -21.62
N VAL A 45 -5.83 25.62 -21.58
CA VAL A 45 -5.16 26.05 -22.82
C VAL A 45 -4.17 24.95 -23.22
N ASN A 46 -4.68 23.89 -23.85
CA ASN A 46 -3.85 22.90 -24.53
C ASN A 46 -3.44 23.47 -25.90
N ARG A 47 -2.29 24.14 -25.96
CA ARG A 47 -1.69 24.54 -27.25
C ARG A 47 -1.04 23.32 -27.89
N ILE A 48 -1.78 22.62 -28.75
CA ILE A 48 -1.25 21.59 -29.64
C ILE A 48 -0.30 22.29 -30.62
N ILE A 49 0.98 21.96 -30.55
CA ILE A 49 1.93 22.30 -31.61
C ILE A 49 1.88 21.13 -32.59
N GLU A 50 1.10 21.30 -33.67
CA GLU A 50 1.13 20.40 -34.82
C GLU A 50 2.48 20.56 -35.52
N ARG A 51 3.37 19.57 -35.37
CA ARG A 51 4.40 19.32 -36.38
C ARG A 51 3.79 18.34 -37.38
N THR A 52 3.29 18.90 -38.47
CA THR A 52 2.84 18.19 -39.67
C THR A 52 3.93 17.23 -40.14
N VAL A 53 3.65 15.93 -40.12
CA VAL A 53 4.38 14.95 -40.94
C VAL A 53 3.44 14.56 -42.07
N GLU A 54 3.59 15.26 -43.18
CA GLU A 54 2.86 15.03 -44.42
C GLU A 54 3.35 13.71 -45.02
N LYS A 55 2.59 12.62 -44.81
CA LYS A 55 2.75 11.38 -45.58
C LYS A 55 1.57 11.26 -46.54
N VAL A 56 1.80 11.71 -47.77
CA VAL A 56 0.89 11.59 -48.91
C VAL A 56 0.70 10.12 -49.29
N VAL A 57 -0.55 9.64 -49.25
CA VAL A 57 -1.01 8.39 -49.91
C VAL A 57 -2.36 8.71 -50.60
N PRO A 58 -2.62 8.22 -51.83
CA PRO A 58 -3.67 8.77 -52.69
C PRO A 58 -5.09 8.32 -52.32
N ALA A 59 -6.03 9.18 -52.73
CA ALA A 59 -7.47 9.12 -52.49
C ALA A 59 -8.15 7.81 -52.91
N GLY A 60 -9.08 7.36 -52.06
CA GLY A 60 -10.08 6.37 -52.43
C GLY A 60 -10.86 5.83 -51.23
N GLN A 61 -12.15 6.13 -51.22
CA GLN A 61 -13.24 5.47 -50.47
C GLN A 61 -13.64 6.08 -49.11
N THR A 62 -14.82 6.72 -49.17
CA THR A 62 -15.93 6.63 -48.22
C THR A 62 -15.60 6.97 -46.77
N ALA A 63 -15.85 8.24 -46.42
CA ALA A 63 -15.94 8.71 -45.05
C ALA A 63 -17.13 8.03 -44.34
N ALA A 64 -16.91 6.83 -43.82
CA ALA A 64 -17.61 6.36 -42.65
C ALA A 64 -17.02 7.14 -41.46
N THR A 65 -17.81 8.06 -40.93
CA THR A 65 -17.52 8.79 -39.70
C THR A 65 -17.48 7.77 -38.55
N VAL A 66 -16.32 7.16 -38.34
CA VAL A 66 -16.02 6.42 -37.11
C VAL A 66 -15.94 7.49 -36.03
N VAL A 67 -17.05 7.67 -35.32
CA VAL A 67 -17.07 8.29 -34.00
C VAL A 67 -16.26 7.35 -33.11
N THR A 68 -14.95 7.55 -33.08
CA THR A 68 -14.09 7.00 -32.05
C THR A 68 -14.54 7.67 -30.76
N GLN A 69 -15.49 7.04 -30.07
CA GLN A 69 -15.66 7.30 -28.65
C GLN A 69 -14.34 6.88 -28.00
N GLU A 70 -13.41 7.82 -27.90
CA GLU A 70 -12.39 7.78 -26.87
C GLU A 70 -13.14 7.75 -25.55
N LYS A 71 -13.46 6.54 -25.09
CA LYS A 71 -13.79 6.27 -23.71
C LYS A 71 -12.51 6.57 -22.96
N THR A 72 -12.27 7.85 -22.67
CA THR A 72 -11.38 8.29 -21.62
C THR A 72 -11.90 7.60 -20.36
N VAL A 73 -11.31 6.44 -20.05
CA VAL A 73 -11.53 5.80 -18.77
C VAL A 73 -10.95 6.79 -17.78
N VAL A 74 -11.81 7.59 -17.17
CA VAL A 74 -11.47 8.39 -16.01
C VAL A 74 -11.09 7.37 -14.94
N VAL A 75 -9.80 7.05 -14.88
CA VAL A 75 -9.27 6.17 -13.86
C VAL A 75 -9.35 6.96 -12.56
N LYS A 76 -10.39 6.66 -11.78
CA LYS A 76 -10.52 7.21 -10.44
C LYS A 76 -9.41 6.60 -9.59
N GLU A 77 -8.81 7.39 -8.71
CA GLU A 77 -7.77 6.94 -7.79
C GLU A 77 -8.19 5.70 -6.98
N SER A 78 -9.47 5.60 -6.61
CA SER A 78 -10.04 4.42 -5.95
C SER A 78 -9.92 3.12 -6.78
N GLN A 79 -9.94 3.22 -8.12
CA GLN A 79 -9.73 2.08 -9.02
C GLN A 79 -8.26 1.68 -9.11
N LEU A 80 -7.33 2.65 -8.97
CA LEU A 80 -5.89 2.36 -8.90
C LEU A 80 -5.58 1.59 -7.62
N ILE A 81 -6.04 2.07 -6.46
CA ILE A 81 -5.84 1.39 -5.18
C ILE A 81 -6.42 -0.03 -5.21
N SER A 82 -7.63 -0.22 -5.76
CA SER A 82 -8.24 -1.56 -5.85
C SER A 82 -7.40 -2.52 -6.69
N LYS A 83 -6.86 -2.04 -7.82
CA LYS A 83 -6.00 -2.83 -8.71
C LYS A 83 -4.64 -3.11 -8.07
N ALA A 84 -4.04 -2.13 -7.40
CA ALA A 84 -2.79 -2.30 -6.67
C ALA A 84 -2.93 -3.36 -5.57
N VAL A 85 -4.04 -3.33 -4.81
CA VAL A 85 -4.34 -4.34 -3.80
C VAL A 85 -4.48 -5.73 -4.42
N GLU A 86 -5.13 -5.87 -5.57
CA GLU A 86 -5.26 -7.15 -6.27
C GLU A 86 -3.89 -7.73 -6.66
N LEU A 87 -3.01 -6.89 -7.23
CA LEU A 87 -1.65 -7.28 -7.62
C LEU A 87 -0.81 -7.70 -6.41
N VAL A 88 -0.81 -6.89 -5.34
CA VAL A 88 -0.02 -7.17 -4.14
C VAL A 88 -0.57 -8.36 -3.38
N SER A 89 -1.89 -8.52 -3.32
CA SER A 89 -2.53 -9.69 -2.68
C SER A 89 -2.14 -10.99 -3.37
N ALA A 90 -2.00 -11.00 -4.70
CA ALA A 90 -1.55 -12.17 -5.45
C ALA A 90 -0.11 -12.60 -5.14
N SER A 91 0.71 -11.66 -4.66
CA SER A 91 2.13 -11.88 -4.30
C SER A 91 2.37 -11.95 -2.79
N THR A 92 1.32 -11.82 -1.97
CA THR A 92 1.40 -11.86 -0.51
C THR A 92 0.97 -13.22 0.01
N VAL A 93 1.75 -13.78 0.92
CA VAL A 93 1.49 -15.06 1.56
C VAL A 93 1.37 -14.89 3.07
N ARG A 94 0.65 -15.81 3.71
CA ARG A 94 0.56 -15.88 5.17
C ARG A 94 1.52 -16.94 5.68
N LEU A 95 2.29 -16.60 6.70
CA LEU A 95 3.26 -17.53 7.28
C LEU A 95 2.74 -18.07 8.60
N TYR A 96 2.82 -19.39 8.74
CA TYR A 96 2.40 -20.11 9.93
C TYR A 96 3.52 -21.00 10.46
N SER A 97 3.54 -21.21 11.78
CA SER A 97 4.36 -22.26 12.38
C SER A 97 3.85 -23.63 11.96
N ARG A 98 4.77 -24.58 11.79
CA ARG A 98 4.41 -25.98 11.60
C ARG A 98 4.14 -26.63 12.96
N GLY A 99 2.97 -27.23 13.12
CA GLY A 99 2.56 -27.94 14.33
C GLY A 99 1.10 -28.38 14.28
N GLU A 100 0.63 -29.06 15.32
CA GLU A 100 -0.77 -29.49 15.43
C GLU A 100 -1.73 -28.29 15.49
N THR A 101 -1.29 -27.21 16.13
CA THR A 101 -2.00 -25.92 16.17
C THR A 101 -1.15 -24.84 15.49
N PRO A 102 -1.33 -24.59 14.18
CA PRO A 102 -0.54 -23.62 13.46
C PRO A 102 -0.78 -22.20 14.01
N VAL A 103 0.30 -21.51 14.35
CA VAL A 103 0.28 -20.13 14.84
C VAL A 103 0.63 -19.20 13.71
N PHE A 104 -0.13 -18.13 13.51
CA PHE A 104 0.19 -17.10 12.53
C PHE A 104 1.44 -16.32 12.96
N LEU A 105 2.45 -16.27 12.09
CA LEU A 105 3.73 -15.63 12.35
C LEU A 105 3.82 -14.25 11.70
N GLY A 106 3.10 -14.02 10.60
CA GLY A 106 3.10 -12.76 9.88
C GLY A 106 2.79 -12.93 8.40
N LEU A 107 2.96 -11.85 7.66
CA LEU A 107 2.89 -11.85 6.20
C LEU A 107 4.28 -12.00 5.58
N GLY A 108 4.32 -12.51 4.36
CA GLY A 108 5.50 -12.51 3.51
C GLY A 108 5.14 -12.09 2.09
N VAL A 109 6.13 -11.64 1.34
CA VAL A 109 5.99 -11.28 -0.08
C VAL A 109 6.87 -12.15 -0.95
N VAL A 110 6.31 -12.61 -2.08
CA VAL A 110 7.05 -13.38 -3.08
C VAL A 110 7.85 -12.42 -3.96
N VAL A 111 9.17 -12.57 -4.00
CA VAL A 111 10.07 -11.60 -4.68
C VAL A 111 10.61 -12.10 -6.03
N ASN A 112 10.44 -13.38 -6.35
CA ASN A 112 10.89 -13.93 -7.63
C ASN A 112 9.98 -15.08 -8.12
N SER A 113 10.16 -15.48 -9.37
CA SER A 113 9.44 -16.61 -9.97
C SER A 113 9.85 -17.98 -9.41
N GLY A 114 10.94 -18.05 -8.65
CA GLY A 114 11.41 -19.25 -7.98
C GLY A 114 10.70 -19.53 -6.64
N GLY A 115 9.83 -18.63 -6.17
CA GLY A 115 9.11 -18.78 -4.91
C GLY A 115 9.88 -18.29 -3.68
N THR A 116 10.91 -17.48 -3.85
CA THR A 116 11.56 -16.86 -2.69
C THR A 116 10.60 -15.89 -2.02
N ILE A 117 10.38 -16.08 -0.72
CA ILE A 117 9.54 -15.22 0.12
C ILE A 117 10.42 -14.39 1.05
N VAL A 118 10.07 -13.12 1.23
CA VAL A 118 10.68 -12.22 2.23
C VAL A 118 9.64 -11.87 3.29
N ALA A 119 10.02 -11.91 4.56
CA ALA A 119 9.16 -11.53 5.68
C ALA A 119 9.94 -10.83 6.82
N ASP A 120 9.22 -10.40 7.86
CA ASP A 120 9.79 -9.88 9.11
C ASP A 120 10.54 -10.99 9.87
N SER A 121 11.80 -10.77 10.25
CA SER A 121 12.62 -11.76 10.94
C SER A 121 12.27 -11.94 12.41
N GLY A 122 11.43 -11.08 12.99
CA GLY A 122 11.17 -11.01 14.43
C GLY A 122 10.68 -12.31 15.08
N MET A 123 10.03 -13.19 14.32
CA MET A 123 9.56 -14.50 14.81
C MET A 123 10.54 -15.66 14.57
N TRP A 124 11.64 -15.42 13.83
CA TRP A 124 12.56 -16.47 13.37
C TRP A 124 13.98 -16.34 13.95
N SER A 125 14.14 -15.66 15.08
CA SER A 125 15.45 -15.47 15.73
C SER A 125 15.93 -16.70 16.51
N GLU A 126 15.06 -17.60 16.98
CA GLU A 126 15.46 -18.82 17.70
C GLU A 126 14.43 -19.96 17.50
N GLY A 127 14.84 -21.06 16.86
CA GLY A 127 14.13 -22.36 16.94
C GLY A 127 12.93 -22.60 16.02
N VAL A 128 12.44 -21.62 15.26
CA VAL A 128 11.36 -21.84 14.25
C VAL A 128 11.97 -22.29 12.93
N ALA A 129 12.34 -23.57 12.83
CA ALA A 129 12.94 -24.14 11.61
C ALA A 129 11.91 -24.41 10.50
N ASP A 130 10.69 -24.79 10.89
CA ASP A 130 9.66 -25.28 9.97
C ASP A 130 8.51 -24.29 9.85
N THR A 131 8.39 -23.67 8.66
CA THR A 131 7.35 -22.69 8.33
C THR A 131 6.47 -23.22 7.21
N VAL A 132 5.18 -22.89 7.25
CA VAL A 132 4.23 -23.13 6.17
C VAL A 132 3.79 -21.79 5.60
N ALA A 133 3.96 -21.63 4.29
CA ALA A 133 3.40 -20.51 3.54
C ALA A 133 2.03 -20.90 3.00
N GLU A 134 1.00 -20.13 3.33
CA GLU A 134 -0.34 -20.21 2.75
C GLU A 134 -0.47 -19.14 1.67
N LEU A 135 -0.70 -19.59 0.44
CA LEU A 135 -0.87 -18.75 -0.74
C LEU A 135 -2.28 -18.12 -0.75
N PRO A 136 -2.52 -17.11 -1.61
CA PRO A 136 -3.84 -16.47 -1.73
C PRO A 136 -4.98 -17.43 -2.09
N ASP A 137 -4.67 -18.54 -2.77
CA ASP A 137 -5.60 -19.61 -3.11
C ASP A 137 -5.82 -20.63 -1.97
N GLN A 138 -5.28 -20.36 -0.77
CA GLN A 138 -5.27 -21.21 0.41
C GLN A 138 -4.40 -22.48 0.30
N THR A 139 -3.62 -22.60 -0.79
CA THR A 139 -2.65 -23.69 -0.92
C THR A 139 -1.53 -23.51 0.09
N LYS A 140 -1.21 -24.60 0.82
CA LYS A 140 -0.14 -24.62 1.84
C LYS A 140 1.10 -25.29 1.30
N ILE A 141 2.24 -24.62 1.48
CA ILE A 141 3.54 -25.05 0.96
C ILE A 141 4.58 -24.93 2.07
N HIS A 142 5.49 -25.88 2.13
CA HIS A 142 6.63 -25.82 3.03
C HIS A 142 7.58 -24.70 2.63
N ALA A 143 7.97 -23.88 3.61
CA ALA A 143 8.93 -22.80 3.48
C ALA A 143 10.07 -23.02 4.48
N SER A 144 11.31 -23.05 3.99
CA SER A 144 12.52 -23.19 4.79
C SER A 144 13.32 -21.90 4.78
N VAL A 145 13.77 -21.47 5.95
CA VAL A 145 14.62 -20.28 6.09
C VAL A 145 15.94 -20.52 5.34
N THR A 146 16.27 -19.64 4.39
CA THR A 146 17.52 -19.66 3.64
C THR A 146 18.52 -18.64 4.17
N LYS A 147 18.02 -17.45 4.54
CA LYS A 147 18.85 -16.36 5.08
C LYS A 147 18.04 -15.59 6.13
N ASN A 148 18.67 -15.28 7.26
CA ASN A 148 18.13 -14.35 8.25
C ASN A 148 19.06 -13.14 8.35
N ASP A 149 18.55 -11.97 7.96
CA ASP A 149 19.30 -10.72 7.85
C ASP A 149 19.00 -9.76 9.01
N ALA A 150 18.44 -10.29 10.11
CA ALA A 150 18.21 -9.52 11.35
C ALA A 150 19.48 -8.81 11.83
N ALA A 151 20.63 -9.47 11.74
CA ALA A 151 21.92 -8.94 12.15
C ALA A 151 22.46 -7.82 11.23
N ALA A 152 22.02 -7.77 9.96
CA ALA A 152 22.38 -6.71 9.01
C ALA A 152 21.51 -5.45 9.17
N GLY A 153 20.60 -5.44 10.16
CA GLY A 153 19.74 -4.31 10.48
C GLY A 153 18.47 -4.20 9.64
N SER A 154 18.28 -5.00 8.59
CA SER A 154 17.05 -4.97 7.77
C SER A 154 15.87 -5.62 8.48
N GLY A 155 16.10 -6.58 9.36
CA GLY A 155 15.02 -7.35 9.97
C GLY A 155 14.27 -8.22 8.96
N PHE A 156 14.91 -8.59 7.85
CA PHE A 156 14.34 -9.49 6.85
C PHE A 156 14.75 -10.94 7.08
N VAL A 157 13.83 -11.85 6.82
CA VAL A 157 14.10 -13.29 6.67
C VAL A 157 13.65 -13.74 5.28
N PHE A 158 14.47 -14.58 4.66
CA PHE A 158 14.25 -15.13 3.33
C PHE A 158 13.92 -16.62 3.43
N PHE A 159 12.90 -17.05 2.71
CA PHE A 159 12.52 -18.45 2.60
C PHE A 159 12.69 -18.97 1.19
N SER A 160 13.13 -20.22 1.07
CA SER A 160 12.93 -21.04 -0.11
C SER A 160 11.69 -21.91 0.11
N THR A 161 10.89 -22.06 -0.94
CA THR A 161 9.66 -22.86 -0.91
C THR A 161 9.79 -24.11 -1.76
N ALA A 162 9.04 -25.15 -1.41
CA ALA A 162 8.85 -26.26 -2.32
C ALA A 162 8.22 -25.80 -3.65
N THR A 163 8.65 -26.40 -4.76
CA THR A 163 8.16 -26.10 -6.12
C THR A 163 6.88 -26.86 -6.47
N THR A 164 6.48 -27.80 -5.61
CA THR A 164 5.27 -28.60 -5.74
C THR A 164 4.42 -28.53 -4.48
N THR A 165 3.10 -28.61 -4.65
CA THR A 165 2.15 -28.71 -3.54
C THR A 165 2.21 -30.09 -2.88
N THR A 166 1.52 -30.25 -1.75
CA THR A 166 1.32 -31.58 -1.12
C THR A 166 0.63 -32.59 -2.04
N GLU A 167 -0.09 -32.13 -3.07
CA GLU A 167 -0.72 -32.95 -4.12
C GLU A 167 0.20 -33.17 -5.35
N GLY A 168 1.45 -32.72 -5.31
CA GLY A 168 2.43 -32.88 -6.39
C GLY A 168 2.22 -31.95 -7.59
N LYS A 169 1.35 -30.93 -7.50
CA LYS A 169 1.12 -29.96 -8.57
C LYS A 169 2.20 -28.88 -8.58
N PRO A 170 2.66 -28.41 -9.76
CA PRO A 170 3.61 -27.30 -9.82
C PRO A 170 2.95 -26.02 -9.29
N VAL A 171 3.73 -25.26 -8.51
CA VAL A 171 3.27 -24.01 -7.90
C VAL A 171 3.55 -22.85 -8.86
N LYS A 172 2.52 -22.06 -9.16
CA LYS A 172 2.68 -20.83 -9.93
C LYS A 172 2.91 -19.66 -8.98
N TRP A 173 4.11 -19.08 -9.03
CA TRP A 173 4.46 -17.90 -8.24
C TRP A 173 4.13 -16.61 -8.98
N THR A 174 3.55 -15.66 -8.27
CA THR A 174 3.35 -14.28 -8.74
C THR A 174 4.32 -13.41 -7.93
N PRO A 175 5.45 -12.98 -8.52
CA PRO A 175 6.37 -12.08 -7.81
C PRO A 175 5.77 -10.67 -7.73
N ILE A 176 6.05 -10.00 -6.62
CA ILE A 176 5.73 -8.58 -6.46
C ILE A 176 6.70 -7.72 -7.27
N ALA A 177 6.18 -6.67 -7.92
CA ALA A 177 7.03 -5.65 -8.52
C ALA A 177 7.66 -4.83 -7.41
N ILE A 178 8.98 -4.60 -7.45
CA ILE A 178 9.67 -3.72 -6.50
C ILE A 178 9.87 -2.37 -7.17
N ALA A 179 9.52 -1.29 -6.47
CA ALA A 179 9.70 0.06 -7.00
C ALA A 179 11.19 0.34 -7.27
N SER A 180 11.48 0.86 -8.46
CA SER A 180 12.84 1.21 -8.89
C SER A 180 13.28 2.60 -8.42
N GLY A 181 12.32 3.47 -8.11
CA GLY A 181 12.53 4.81 -7.54
C GLY A 181 12.65 4.82 -6.02
N GLN A 182 13.07 5.95 -5.48
CA GLN A 182 12.89 6.22 -4.06
C GLN A 182 11.49 6.82 -3.86
N PRO A 183 10.75 6.41 -2.81
CA PRO A 183 9.49 7.07 -2.47
C PRO A 183 9.69 8.56 -2.20
N MET A 184 8.65 9.36 -2.42
CA MET A 184 8.64 10.80 -2.17
C MET A 184 7.82 11.15 -0.93
N LEU A 185 8.19 12.22 -0.24
CA LEU A 185 7.36 12.78 0.83
C LEU A 185 6.01 13.24 0.27
N GLY A 186 4.92 12.87 0.94
CA GLY A 186 3.55 13.14 0.51
C GLY A 186 3.02 12.18 -0.57
N GLU A 187 3.82 11.20 -1.01
CA GLU A 187 3.36 10.16 -1.92
C GLU A 187 2.27 9.31 -1.28
N THR A 188 1.21 9.00 -2.03
CA THR A 188 0.12 8.13 -1.57
C THR A 188 0.58 6.68 -1.55
N VAL A 189 0.37 6.03 -0.42
CA VAL A 189 0.81 4.67 -0.18
C VAL A 189 -0.31 3.84 0.44
N VAL A 190 -0.22 2.54 0.22
CA VAL A 190 -1.21 1.56 0.67
C VAL A 190 -0.48 0.45 1.41
N VAL A 191 -1.09 -0.02 2.48
CA VAL A 191 -0.62 -1.14 3.29
C VAL A 191 -1.63 -2.27 3.20
N LEU A 192 -1.13 -3.48 2.95
CA LEU A 192 -1.90 -4.71 3.07
C LEU A 192 -1.52 -5.40 4.38
N ALA A 193 -2.53 -5.78 5.16
CA ALA A 193 -2.36 -6.40 6.46
C ALA A 193 -3.47 -7.43 6.72
N GLY A 194 -3.51 -7.96 7.93
CA GLY A 194 -4.58 -8.81 8.43
C GLY A 194 -4.24 -10.30 8.45
N GLN A 195 -4.62 -10.94 9.57
CA GLN A 195 -4.34 -12.34 9.84
C GLN A 195 -5.30 -13.27 9.07
N ALA A 196 -6.58 -13.29 9.44
CA ALA A 196 -7.58 -14.15 8.81
C ALA A 196 -8.21 -13.53 7.56
N THR A 197 -8.32 -12.20 7.51
CA THR A 197 -8.92 -11.46 6.41
C THR A 197 -8.01 -10.31 6.05
N ALA A 198 -7.79 -10.12 4.74
CA ALA A 198 -7.02 -8.99 4.24
C ALA A 198 -7.66 -7.68 4.70
N ARG A 199 -6.82 -6.77 5.18
CA ARG A 199 -7.16 -5.40 5.55
C ARG A 199 -6.29 -4.47 4.74
N VAL A 200 -6.89 -3.38 4.28
CA VAL A 200 -6.20 -2.36 3.50
C VAL A 200 -6.30 -1.06 4.29
N ALA A 201 -5.18 -0.37 4.40
CA ALA A 201 -5.13 1.00 4.90
C ALA A 201 -4.34 1.85 3.90
N ALA A 202 -4.79 3.08 3.67
CA ALA A 202 -4.10 4.04 2.83
C ALA A 202 -3.61 5.21 3.66
N GLY A 203 -2.55 5.85 3.20
CA GLY A 203 -1.93 7.01 3.84
C GLY A 203 -0.95 7.68 2.90
N ILE A 204 -0.06 8.48 3.47
CA ILE A 204 1.03 9.14 2.76
C ILE A 204 2.37 8.87 3.43
N VAL A 205 3.44 9.01 2.67
CA VAL A 205 4.81 9.03 3.20
C VAL A 205 5.03 10.34 3.95
N THR A 206 5.35 10.26 5.25
CA THR A 206 5.54 11.42 6.13
C THR A 206 7.00 11.69 6.43
N MET A 207 7.85 10.66 6.39
CA MET A 207 9.29 10.78 6.60
C MET A 207 10.05 9.75 5.77
N LEU A 208 11.25 10.14 5.34
CA LEU A 208 12.22 9.24 4.75
C LEU A 208 13.53 9.40 5.52
N ASP A 209 13.99 8.33 6.15
CA ASP A 209 15.31 8.35 6.76
C ASP A 209 16.36 8.53 5.66
N SER A 210 17.13 9.60 5.81
CA SER A 210 18.14 10.06 4.85
C SER A 210 19.53 9.50 5.20
N SER A 211 19.61 8.36 5.88
CA SER A 211 20.88 7.70 6.18
C SER A 211 21.71 7.54 4.90
N THR A 212 22.88 8.18 4.87
CA THR A 212 23.79 8.23 3.72
C THR A 212 24.69 7.00 3.62
N ALA A 213 24.61 6.08 4.58
CA ALA A 213 25.35 4.82 4.52
C ALA A 213 24.65 3.89 3.53
N THR A 214 25.38 3.46 2.50
CA THR A 214 24.85 2.62 1.40
C THR A 214 24.32 1.25 1.84
N ASP A 215 24.64 0.84 3.07
CA ASP A 215 24.31 -0.45 3.69
C ASP A 215 23.28 -0.36 4.83
N THR A 216 22.87 0.83 5.25
CA THR A 216 21.78 0.94 6.23
C THR A 216 20.43 0.84 5.51
N PRO A 217 19.52 -0.01 5.98
CA PRO A 217 18.17 -0.06 5.44
C PRO A 217 17.47 1.28 5.69
N LYS A 218 17.01 1.92 4.63
CA LYS A 218 16.26 3.18 4.75
C LYS A 218 14.88 2.91 5.31
N ILE A 219 14.45 3.74 6.26
CA ILE A 219 13.12 3.68 6.85
C ILE A 219 12.20 4.66 6.13
N ILE A 220 11.02 4.16 5.76
CA ILE A 220 9.91 4.94 5.21
C ILE A 220 8.86 5.03 6.31
N GLU A 221 8.53 6.24 6.75
CA GLU A 221 7.46 6.48 7.72
C GLU A 221 6.21 6.95 7.00
N THR A 222 5.06 6.55 7.52
CA THR A 222 3.74 6.89 6.97
C THR A 222 2.81 7.37 8.07
N ASP A 223 1.69 8.00 7.69
CA ASP A 223 0.59 8.31 8.62
C ASP A 223 -0.44 7.18 8.76
N VAL A 224 -0.19 6.02 8.14
CA VAL A 224 -1.03 4.84 8.33
C VAL A 224 -1.01 4.44 9.80
N SER A 225 -2.20 4.23 10.38
CA SER A 225 -2.34 3.83 11.79
C SER A 225 -1.51 2.58 12.09
N ALA A 226 -0.70 2.63 13.14
CA ALA A 226 0.12 1.49 13.57
C ALA A 226 -0.72 0.23 13.87
N ASP A 227 -1.98 0.38 14.31
CA ASP A 227 -2.90 -0.73 14.56
C ASP A 227 -3.32 -1.48 13.28
N ALA A 228 -3.16 -0.83 12.11
CA ALA A 228 -3.38 -1.44 10.81
C ALA A 228 -2.16 -2.21 10.29
N ILE A 229 -1.01 -2.11 10.96
CA ILE A 229 0.27 -2.66 10.49
C ILE A 229 0.63 -3.88 11.34
N ILE A 230 0.90 -5.00 10.67
CA ILE A 230 1.38 -6.25 11.29
C ILE A 230 2.75 -6.65 10.75
N ALA A 231 3.39 -7.62 11.42
CA ALA A 231 4.66 -8.20 10.97
C ALA A 231 4.61 -8.64 9.50
N GLY A 232 5.51 -8.10 8.68
CA GLY A 232 5.64 -8.41 7.26
C GLY A 232 4.64 -7.69 6.34
N SER A 233 3.87 -6.72 6.85
CA SER A 233 2.93 -5.96 6.00
C SER A 233 3.68 -5.24 4.87
N PRO A 234 3.30 -5.44 3.59
CA PRO A 234 3.87 -4.67 2.49
C PRO A 234 3.27 -3.27 2.41
N LEU A 235 4.14 -2.30 2.15
CA LEU A 235 3.84 -0.93 1.76
C LEU A 235 4.07 -0.78 0.26
N PHE A 236 3.08 -0.30 -0.48
CA PHE A 236 3.13 -0.17 -1.93
C PHE A 236 2.47 1.12 -2.43
N ASP A 237 2.86 1.54 -3.63
CA ASP A 237 2.29 2.70 -4.31
C ASP A 237 0.93 2.41 -4.97
N SER A 238 0.32 3.41 -5.60
CA SER A 238 -0.94 3.28 -6.34
C SER A 238 -0.87 2.36 -7.56
N ASP A 239 0.34 2.01 -8.02
CA ASP A 239 0.58 1.10 -9.14
C ASP A 239 0.77 -0.36 -8.69
N GLY A 240 0.84 -0.61 -7.37
CA GLY A 240 1.07 -1.92 -6.79
C GLY A 240 2.54 -2.32 -6.72
N SER A 241 3.45 -1.36 -6.83
CA SER A 241 4.88 -1.61 -6.66
C SER A 241 5.26 -1.53 -5.18
N LEU A 242 6.02 -2.51 -4.71
CA LEU A 242 6.50 -2.58 -3.33
C LEU A 242 7.51 -1.48 -3.05
N LEU A 243 7.20 -0.62 -2.08
CA LEU A 243 8.06 0.44 -1.56
C LEU A 243 8.82 -0.02 -0.31
N GLY A 244 8.17 -0.81 0.55
CA GLY A 244 8.77 -1.28 1.80
C GLY A 244 8.01 -2.42 2.47
N LEU A 245 8.62 -2.97 3.52
CA LEU A 245 8.05 -4.05 4.32
C LEU A 245 8.16 -3.72 5.81
N SER A 246 7.09 -3.95 6.58
CA SER A 246 7.09 -3.69 8.01
C SER A 246 7.84 -4.78 8.76
N THR A 247 8.99 -4.44 9.34
CA THR A 247 9.78 -5.34 10.20
C THR A 247 9.76 -4.87 11.65
N GLY A 248 10.15 -5.76 12.56
CA GLY A 248 10.39 -5.40 13.95
C GLY A 248 11.43 -4.27 14.09
N VAL A 249 12.41 -4.20 13.18
CA VAL A 249 13.41 -3.12 13.18
C VAL A 249 12.76 -1.78 12.81
N SER A 250 12.00 -1.70 11.71
CA SER A 250 11.34 -0.45 11.34
C SER A 250 10.34 0.00 12.41
N ARG A 251 9.58 -0.93 13.01
CA ARG A 251 8.58 -0.62 14.05
C ARG A 251 9.19 -0.17 15.36
N ALA A 252 10.44 -0.56 15.65
CA ALA A 252 11.17 -0.07 16.81
C ALA A 252 11.62 1.39 16.65
N THR A 253 11.85 1.84 15.41
CA THR A 253 12.19 3.24 15.11
C THR A 253 10.95 4.11 14.99
N SER A 254 9.93 3.68 14.24
CA SER A 254 8.61 4.32 14.16
C SER A 254 7.52 3.25 14.05
N PRO A 255 6.46 3.29 14.88
CA PRO A 255 5.36 2.32 14.80
C PRO A 255 4.71 2.19 13.41
N SER A 256 4.76 3.27 12.61
CA SER A 256 4.26 3.33 11.23
C SER A 256 5.38 3.31 10.19
N GLY A 257 6.52 2.74 10.57
CA GLY A 257 7.73 2.62 9.76
C GLY A 257 7.81 1.31 8.97
N PHE A 258 8.47 1.40 7.81
CA PHE A 258 8.74 0.29 6.89
C PHE A 258 10.20 0.33 6.44
N ILE A 259 10.80 -0.84 6.26
CA ILE A 259 12.13 -0.94 5.64
C ILE A 259 11.96 -0.87 4.13
N SER A 260 12.72 -0.01 3.47
CA SER A 260 12.67 0.17 2.02
C SER A 260 12.98 -1.14 1.27
N ALA A 261 12.10 -1.51 0.33
CA ALA A 261 12.24 -2.69 -0.49
C ALA A 261 13.36 -2.58 -1.53
N ALA A 262 13.93 -1.39 -1.75
CA ALA A 262 15.04 -1.17 -2.67
C ALA A 262 16.29 -2.02 -2.30
N ILE A 263 16.45 -2.42 -1.04
CA ILE A 263 17.55 -3.30 -0.62
C ILE A 263 17.41 -4.73 -1.17
N LEU A 264 16.20 -5.13 -1.55
CA LEU A 264 15.92 -6.43 -2.16
C LEU A 264 16.43 -6.50 -3.61
N LEU A 265 16.46 -5.36 -4.32
CA LEU A 265 17.05 -5.27 -5.66
C LEU A 265 18.56 -5.51 -5.64
N LYS A 266 19.25 -5.06 -4.58
CA LYS A 266 20.69 -5.31 -4.40
C LYS A 266 20.99 -6.75 -4.02
N SER A 267 20.09 -7.36 -3.24
CA SER A 267 20.22 -8.75 -2.77
C SER A 267 19.87 -9.78 -3.85
N ALA A 268 19.26 -9.36 -4.97
CA ALA A 268 18.89 -10.20 -6.10
C ALA A 268 20.01 -10.42 -7.14
N VAL A 269 21.21 -9.86 -6.94
CA VAL A 269 22.37 -10.15 -7.80
C VAL A 269 23.02 -11.46 -7.35
N PRO A 270 23.00 -12.53 -8.17
CA PRO A 270 23.82 -13.70 -7.90
C PRO A 270 25.29 -13.28 -7.98
N VAL A 271 26.07 -13.61 -6.95
CA VAL A 271 27.53 -13.60 -7.06
C VAL A 271 27.90 -14.47 -8.26
N PRO A 272 28.62 -13.97 -9.28
CA PRO A 272 29.09 -14.82 -10.35
C PRO A 272 30.01 -15.87 -9.73
N GLU A 273 29.65 -17.13 -9.95
CA GLU A 273 30.49 -18.29 -9.72
C GLU A 273 31.84 -18.00 -10.40
N LYS A 274 32.89 -17.78 -9.58
CA LYS A 274 34.24 -17.75 -10.11
C LYS A 274 34.62 -19.19 -10.41
N GLU A 275 34.60 -19.52 -11.69
CA GLU A 275 35.50 -20.52 -12.28
C GLU A 275 36.95 -20.10 -11.98
N GLU A 276 37.63 -20.85 -11.11
CA GLU A 276 38.93 -21.51 -11.37
C GLU A 276 39.35 -22.36 -10.16
#